data_AF-A0A3C0BEX3-F1
#
_entry.id   AF-A0A3C0BEX3-F1
#
_cell.length_a   1.000
_cell.length_b   1.000
_cell.length_c   1.000
_cell.angle_alpha   90.00
_cell.angle_beta   90.00
_cell.angle_gamma   90.00
#
_symmetry.space_group_name_H-M   'P 1'
#
loop_
_entity.id
_entity.type
_entity.pdbx_description
1 polymer ?
#
loop_
_entity_poly.entity_id
_entity_poly.type
_entity_poly.pdbx_seq_one_letter_code
_entity_poly.pdbx_strand_id
1 'polypeptide(L)'
;MIWDLNYFKYYFAKLSGIGFDEQALEDDFNTLMAFLLESPAETIMLRDFQSRNVMIVDETPYFIDFQGARKGPLHYDLASLLYDAKANLSEPFREELLELYLRELNKVIPTDAKIFTEHFYGFVLIRILQALGAYGYRGFYQRKKHFLQSIPYALKNLEMLLQRHHPPVVLNELDSLLLKMAGNEKLAALSKPDLKVSIQSFSFKEGIPNDSGAHGGGFVFDCRALPNPGRQEAYKILSGNDEPVIQFLAAQAEPATFLSGVYILVDQAVENYMSRGFTSLSVSFGCTGGQHRSVYCANQLSNHLKKKYNLIIEPTHLMKEKWVK
;
A
#
# COMPACT_ATOMS: atom_id res chain seq x y z
N MET A 1 -22.23 -12.31 9.41
CA MET A 1 -21.40 -12.15 10.60
C MET A 1 -20.68 -13.45 10.95
N ILE A 2 -21.36 -14.57 11.27
CA ILE A 2 -20.65 -15.85 11.49
C ILE A 2 -19.83 -16.34 10.27
N TRP A 3 -20.32 -16.09 9.07
CA TRP A 3 -19.56 -16.35 7.83
C TRP A 3 -18.26 -15.55 7.79
N ASP A 4 -18.28 -14.29 8.24
CA ASP A 4 -17.11 -13.40 8.23
C ASP A 4 -16.05 -13.89 9.25
N LEU A 5 -16.47 -14.40 10.41
CA LEU A 5 -15.59 -15.01 11.43
C LEU A 5 -14.97 -16.32 10.94
N ASN A 6 -15.76 -17.19 10.30
CA ASN A 6 -15.22 -18.40 9.68
C ASN A 6 -14.25 -18.08 8.53
N TYR A 7 -14.56 -17.04 7.75
CA TYR A 7 -13.70 -16.57 6.68
C TYR A 7 -12.34 -16.10 7.23
N PHE A 8 -12.33 -15.36 8.34
CA PHE A 8 -11.11 -15.04 9.09
C PHE A 8 -10.36 -16.29 9.56
N LYS A 9 -11.04 -17.22 10.24
CA LYS A 9 -10.44 -18.45 10.78
C LYS A 9 -9.70 -19.24 9.69
N TYR A 10 -10.37 -19.52 8.59
CA TYR A 10 -9.82 -20.40 7.55
C TYR A 10 -8.81 -19.70 6.64
N TYR A 11 -9.04 -18.44 6.28
CA TYR A 11 -8.21 -17.76 5.28
C TYR A 11 -7.15 -16.85 5.85
N PHE A 12 -7.19 -16.55 7.15
CA PHE A 12 -6.15 -15.76 7.80
C PHE A 12 -5.54 -16.51 8.98
N ALA A 13 -6.34 -16.91 9.97
CA ALA A 13 -5.81 -17.49 11.21
C ALA A 13 -5.02 -18.78 10.95
N LYS A 14 -5.62 -19.77 10.28
CA LYS A 14 -4.92 -21.03 9.92
C LYS A 14 -3.69 -20.80 9.04
N LEU A 15 -3.73 -19.81 8.15
CA LEU A 15 -2.64 -19.52 7.21
C LEU A 15 -1.50 -18.70 7.84
N SER A 16 -1.75 -18.05 8.98
CA SER A 16 -0.73 -17.27 9.70
C SER A 16 0.35 -18.15 10.36
N GLY A 17 0.06 -19.44 10.57
CA GLY A 17 0.94 -20.37 11.28
C GLY A 17 0.98 -20.19 12.80
N ILE A 18 0.12 -19.32 13.36
CA ILE A 18 -0.05 -19.15 14.80
C ILE A 18 -1.04 -20.22 15.30
N GLY A 19 -0.64 -21.00 16.30
CA GLY A 19 -1.48 -22.05 16.88
C GLY A 19 -2.58 -21.50 17.79
N PHE A 20 -3.77 -22.09 17.68
CA PHE A 20 -4.96 -21.81 18.48
C PHE A 20 -5.82 -23.08 18.62
N ASP A 21 -6.69 -23.12 19.63
CA ASP A 21 -7.71 -24.15 19.80
C ASP A 21 -8.94 -23.83 18.93
N GLU A 22 -9.25 -24.70 17.96
CA GLU A 22 -10.34 -24.45 17.02
C GLU A 22 -11.72 -24.44 17.68
N GLN A 23 -11.95 -25.31 18.66
CA GLN A 23 -13.25 -25.41 19.33
C GLN A 23 -13.45 -24.20 20.26
N ALA A 24 -12.44 -23.86 21.07
CA ALA A 24 -12.53 -22.69 21.95
C ALA A 24 -12.70 -21.39 21.15
N LEU A 25 -12.04 -21.28 19.99
CA LEU A 25 -12.23 -20.14 19.08
C LEU A 25 -13.65 -20.07 18.51
N GLU A 26 -14.25 -21.21 18.16
CA GLU A 26 -15.65 -21.27 17.71
C GLU A 26 -16.63 -20.90 18.82
N ASP A 27 -16.37 -21.30 20.05
CA ASP A 27 -17.17 -20.93 21.21
C ASP A 27 -17.11 -19.41 21.45
N ASP A 28 -15.92 -18.81 21.36
CA ASP A 28 -15.76 -17.35 21.44
C ASP A 28 -16.45 -16.62 20.28
N PHE A 29 -16.44 -17.18 19.07
CA PHE A 29 -17.22 -16.63 17.95
C PHE A 29 -18.71 -16.59 18.24
N ASN A 30 -19.26 -17.64 18.86
CA ASN A 30 -20.66 -17.66 19.25
C ASN A 30 -20.96 -16.63 20.36
N THR A 31 -20.05 -16.49 21.33
CA THR A 31 -20.13 -15.48 22.39
C THR A 31 -20.13 -14.05 21.83
N LEU A 32 -19.19 -13.72 20.94
CA LEU A 32 -19.15 -12.43 20.25
C LEU A 32 -20.44 -12.20 19.43
N MET A 33 -20.93 -13.23 18.73
CA MET A 33 -22.15 -13.12 17.96
C MET A 33 -23.38 -12.85 18.83
N ALA A 34 -23.49 -13.49 20.00
CA ALA A 34 -24.57 -13.23 20.94
C ALA A 34 -24.57 -11.77 21.41
N PHE A 35 -23.40 -11.26 21.79
CA PHE A 35 -23.21 -9.84 22.16
C PHE A 35 -23.62 -8.89 21.02
N LEU A 36 -23.18 -9.14 19.78
CA LEU A 36 -23.53 -8.28 18.63
C LEU A 36 -25.03 -8.29 18.29
N LEU A 37 -25.74 -9.37 18.60
CA LEU A 37 -27.18 -9.53 18.34
C LEU A 37 -28.05 -8.79 19.35
N GLU A 38 -27.50 -8.29 20.46
CA GLU A 38 -28.20 -7.41 21.40
C GLU A 38 -28.53 -6.04 20.76
N SER A 39 -27.77 -5.64 19.73
CA SER A 39 -28.01 -4.41 18.98
C SER A 39 -29.20 -4.52 18.01
N PRO A 40 -30.08 -3.49 17.93
CA PRO A 40 -31.16 -3.45 16.94
C PRO A 40 -30.64 -3.52 15.50
N ALA A 41 -31.36 -4.25 14.63
CA ALA A 41 -30.97 -4.51 13.25
C ALA A 41 -32.03 -4.13 12.20
N GLU A 42 -32.95 -3.23 12.55
CA GLU A 42 -34.05 -2.80 11.66
C GLU A 42 -33.67 -1.69 10.67
N THR A 43 -32.39 -1.30 10.63
CA THR A 43 -31.87 -0.26 9.74
C THR A 43 -31.24 -0.83 8.48
N ILE A 44 -31.03 -0.01 7.45
CA ILE A 44 -30.27 -0.42 6.27
C ILE A 44 -28.78 -0.29 6.59
N MET A 45 -28.06 -1.40 6.46
CA MET A 45 -26.61 -1.51 6.58
C MET A 45 -26.03 -1.74 5.19
N LEU A 46 -25.21 -0.81 4.71
CA LEU A 46 -24.52 -0.85 3.41
C LEU A 46 -23.43 -1.94 3.37
N ARG A 47 -22.86 -2.28 4.53
CA ARG A 47 -21.83 -3.31 4.77
C ARG A 47 -20.45 -2.93 4.23
N ASP A 48 -20.34 -2.65 2.93
CA ASP A 48 -19.09 -2.25 2.29
C ASP A 48 -18.90 -0.71 2.29
N PHE A 49 -19.25 -0.09 3.41
CA PHE A 49 -19.18 1.36 3.61
C PHE A 49 -17.76 1.87 3.88
N GLN A 50 -16.89 1.78 2.88
CA GLN A 50 -15.50 2.24 2.94
C GLN A 50 -15.36 3.66 2.39
N SER A 51 -14.30 4.36 2.78
CA SER A 51 -14.00 5.74 2.33
C SER A 51 -14.05 5.89 0.79
N ARG A 52 -13.53 4.91 0.07
CA ARG A 52 -13.50 4.87 -1.41
C ARG A 52 -14.88 4.75 -2.09
N ASN A 53 -15.90 4.38 -1.32
CA ASN A 53 -17.28 4.22 -1.80
C ASN A 53 -18.13 5.46 -1.49
N VAL A 54 -17.50 6.53 -0.97
CA VAL A 54 -18.09 7.86 -0.78
C VAL A 54 -17.51 8.79 -1.83
N MET A 55 -18.36 9.24 -2.77
CA MET A 55 -18.00 10.18 -3.83
C MET A 55 -18.56 11.56 -3.50
N ILE A 56 -17.76 12.62 -3.66
CA ILE A 56 -18.23 13.99 -3.51
C ILE A 56 -18.43 14.59 -4.90
N VAL A 57 -19.66 15.02 -5.21
CA VAL A 57 -20.02 15.71 -6.44
C VAL A 57 -20.72 17.00 -6.04
N ASP A 58 -20.19 18.15 -6.43
CA ASP A 58 -20.72 19.47 -6.07
C ASP A 58 -21.01 19.60 -4.57
N GLU A 59 -20.01 19.29 -3.74
CA GLU A 59 -20.07 19.27 -2.26
C GLU A 59 -21.10 18.30 -1.65
N THR A 60 -21.75 17.48 -2.48
CA THR A 60 -22.78 16.52 -2.05
C THR A 60 -22.21 15.10 -2.02
N PRO A 61 -22.38 14.34 -0.92
CA PRO A 61 -21.92 12.96 -0.85
C PRO A 61 -22.88 12.00 -1.57
N TYR A 62 -22.31 11.11 -2.36
CA TYR A 62 -22.97 10.00 -3.02
C TYR A 62 -22.31 8.69 -2.59
N PHE A 63 -23.14 7.67 -2.31
CA PHE A 63 -22.67 6.36 -1.89
C PHE A 63 -22.81 5.36 -3.03
N ILE A 64 -21.74 4.62 -3.32
CA ILE A 64 -21.69 3.60 -4.38
C ILE A 64 -21.37 2.22 -3.77
N ASP A 65 -21.45 1.17 -4.59
CA ASP A 65 -21.08 -0.21 -4.19
C ASP A 65 -21.92 -0.78 -3.03
N PHE A 66 -23.23 -0.51 -3.03
CA PHE A 66 -24.18 -1.00 -2.03
C PHE A 66 -24.79 -2.37 -2.38
N GLN A 67 -24.13 -3.17 -3.23
CA GLN A 67 -24.59 -4.52 -3.61
C GLN A 67 -24.65 -5.49 -2.42
N GLY A 68 -23.92 -5.21 -1.35
CA GLY A 68 -23.95 -5.95 -0.09
C GLY A 68 -24.99 -5.43 0.92
N ALA A 69 -25.76 -4.40 0.57
CA ALA A 69 -26.68 -3.74 1.49
C ALA A 69 -27.85 -4.64 1.90
N ARG A 70 -28.20 -4.57 3.19
CA ARG A 70 -29.26 -5.40 3.79
C ARG A 70 -29.70 -4.80 5.13
N LYS A 71 -30.77 -5.35 5.71
CA LYS A 71 -31.12 -5.03 7.09
C LYS A 71 -29.97 -5.41 8.05
N GLY A 72 -29.63 -4.52 8.96
CA GLY A 72 -28.52 -4.70 9.89
C GLY A 72 -28.36 -3.52 10.87
N PRO A 73 -27.41 -3.63 11.80
CA PRO A 73 -27.17 -2.62 12.82
C PRO A 73 -26.41 -1.41 12.27
N LEU A 74 -26.78 -0.22 12.75
CA LEU A 74 -26.15 1.07 12.39
C LEU A 74 -24.65 1.12 12.62
N HIS A 75 -24.19 0.51 13.72
CA HIS A 75 -22.79 0.45 14.13
C HIS A 75 -21.86 -0.07 13.02
N TYR A 76 -22.35 -1.01 12.21
CA TYR A 76 -21.51 -1.74 11.27
C TYR A 76 -20.96 -0.83 10.16
N ASP A 77 -21.80 0.04 9.59
CA ASP A 77 -21.36 0.97 8.56
C ASP A 77 -20.37 1.99 9.13
N LEU A 78 -20.66 2.53 10.32
CA LEU A 78 -19.74 3.44 11.00
C LEU A 78 -18.38 2.76 11.27
N ALA A 79 -18.38 1.51 11.74
CA ALA A 79 -17.17 0.74 11.97
C ALA A 79 -16.40 0.50 10.66
N SER A 80 -17.11 0.19 9.57
CA SER A 80 -16.53 0.01 8.23
C SER A 80 -15.84 1.26 7.71
N LEU A 81 -16.42 2.44 7.96
CA LEU A 81 -15.88 3.72 7.53
C LEU A 81 -14.69 4.17 8.38
N LEU A 82 -14.85 4.20 9.71
CA LEU A 82 -13.86 4.78 10.62
C LEU A 82 -12.61 3.91 10.74
N TYR A 83 -12.76 2.58 10.64
CA TYR A 83 -11.67 1.61 10.74
C TYR A 83 -11.25 1.04 9.38
N ASP A 84 -11.54 1.75 8.29
CA ASP A 84 -10.95 1.45 6.98
C ASP A 84 -9.42 1.50 7.07
N ALA A 85 -8.78 0.32 6.98
CA ALA A 85 -7.34 0.16 7.16
C ALA A 85 -6.52 1.01 6.17
N LYS A 86 -7.05 1.28 4.96
CA LYS A 86 -6.35 2.08 3.96
C LYS A 86 -6.46 3.58 4.19
N ALA A 87 -7.58 4.03 4.78
CA ALA A 87 -7.76 5.43 5.13
C ALA A 87 -6.81 5.86 6.26
N ASN A 88 -6.43 4.92 7.14
CA ASN A 88 -5.47 5.13 8.23
C ASN A 88 -5.76 6.39 9.07
N LEU A 89 -7.05 6.62 9.35
CA LEU A 89 -7.52 7.74 10.16
C LEU A 89 -6.90 7.68 11.57
N SER A 90 -6.52 8.83 12.10
CA SER A 90 -5.99 8.94 13.46
C SER A 90 -7.09 8.65 14.49
N GLU A 91 -6.70 8.16 15.66
CA GLU A 91 -7.63 7.86 16.75
C GLU A 91 -8.43 9.08 17.23
N PRO A 92 -7.83 10.27 17.46
CA PRO A 92 -8.62 11.44 17.87
C PRO A 92 -9.67 11.83 16.84
N PHE A 93 -9.37 11.63 15.55
CA PHE A 93 -10.32 11.91 14.48
C PHE A 93 -11.45 10.88 14.40
N ARG A 94 -11.17 9.60 14.71
CA ARG A 94 -12.22 8.58 14.82
C ARG A 94 -13.18 8.88 15.98
N GLU A 95 -12.64 9.32 17.12
CA GLU A 95 -13.43 9.68 18.29
C GLU A 95 -14.31 10.90 18.01
N GLU A 96 -13.76 11.96 17.40
CA GLU A 96 -14.52 13.14 16.97
C GLU A 96 -15.68 12.77 16.04
N LEU A 97 -15.43 11.90 15.05
CA LEU A 97 -16.46 11.45 14.12
C LEU A 97 -17.52 10.55 14.78
N LEU A 98 -17.14 9.72 15.75
CA LEU A 98 -18.08 8.91 16.52
C LEU A 98 -18.99 9.80 17.39
N GLU A 99 -18.42 10.80 18.07
CA GLU A 99 -19.19 11.76 18.86
C GLU A 99 -20.15 12.56 17.99
N LEU A 100 -19.69 13.03 16.82
CA LEU A 100 -20.53 13.69 15.83
C LEU A 100 -21.68 12.79 15.40
N TYR A 101 -21.39 11.54 15.05
CA TYR A 101 -22.40 10.57 14.63
C TYR A 101 -23.45 10.35 15.72
N LEU A 102 -23.04 10.11 16.96
CA LEU A 102 -23.93 9.90 18.10
C LEU A 102 -24.83 11.12 18.35
N ARG A 103 -24.28 12.33 18.26
CA ARG A 103 -25.02 13.58 18.42
C ARG A 103 -26.11 13.73 17.37
N GLU A 104 -25.81 13.42 16.10
CA GLU A 104 -26.78 13.51 15.01
C GLU A 104 -27.80 12.37 15.05
N LEU A 105 -27.37 11.15 15.38
CA LEU A 105 -28.24 9.99 15.54
C LEU A 105 -29.30 10.24 16.62
N ASN A 106 -28.89 10.80 17.78
CA ASN A 106 -29.80 11.03 18.91
C ASN A 106 -30.95 12.01 18.59
N LYS A 107 -30.82 12.83 17.53
CA LYS A 107 -31.90 13.71 17.04
C LYS A 107 -33.01 12.94 16.33
N VAL A 108 -32.71 11.75 15.81
CA VAL A 108 -33.61 10.93 15.00
C VAL A 108 -34.06 9.67 15.75
N ILE A 109 -33.13 9.04 16.46
CA ILE A 109 -33.33 7.82 17.23
C ILE A 109 -32.71 8.04 18.62
N PRO A 110 -33.52 8.16 19.69
CA PRO A 110 -32.99 8.26 21.05
C PRO A 110 -32.03 7.10 21.34
N THR A 111 -30.79 7.42 21.67
CA THR A 111 -29.69 6.45 21.76
C THR A 111 -28.88 6.68 23.03
N ASP A 112 -28.64 5.62 23.80
CA ASP A 112 -27.67 5.66 24.88
C ASP A 112 -26.25 5.59 24.29
N ALA A 113 -25.52 6.70 24.39
CA ALA A 113 -24.19 6.84 23.80
C ALA A 113 -23.17 5.84 24.36
N LYS A 114 -23.29 5.43 25.63
CA LYS A 114 -22.39 4.48 26.25
C LYS A 114 -22.65 3.07 25.70
N ILE A 115 -23.91 2.64 25.72
CA ILE A 115 -24.30 1.31 25.21
C ILE A 115 -23.97 1.20 23.72
N PHE A 116 -24.23 2.25 22.93
CA PHE A 116 -23.87 2.28 21.51
C PHE A 116 -22.36 2.12 21.31
N THR A 117 -21.55 2.87 22.07
CA THR A 117 -20.09 2.82 21.96
C THR A 117 -19.53 1.45 22.33
N GLU A 118 -20.05 0.81 23.38
CA GLU A 118 -19.65 -0.55 23.78
C GLU A 118 -19.91 -1.57 22.66
N HIS A 119 -21.08 -1.53 22.03
CA HIS A 119 -21.41 -2.42 20.91
C HIS A 119 -20.64 -2.05 19.64
N PHE A 120 -20.43 -0.76 19.38
CA PHE A 120 -19.66 -0.24 18.25
C PHE A 120 -18.31 -0.92 18.15
N TYR A 121 -17.57 -1.06 19.26
CA TYR A 121 -16.26 -1.70 19.24
C TYR A 121 -16.31 -3.21 18.98
N GLY A 122 -17.41 -3.89 19.33
CA GLY A 122 -17.67 -5.26 18.87
C GLY A 122 -17.82 -5.32 17.35
N PHE A 123 -18.51 -4.35 16.75
CA PHE A 123 -18.62 -4.23 15.29
C PHE A 123 -17.28 -3.84 14.65
N VAL A 124 -16.45 -3.02 15.29
CA VAL A 124 -15.08 -2.76 14.83
C VAL A 124 -14.27 -4.05 14.81
N LEU A 125 -14.34 -4.87 15.87
CA LEU A 125 -13.65 -6.16 15.92
C LEU A 125 -14.05 -7.04 14.72
N ILE A 126 -15.35 -7.28 14.50
CA ILE A 126 -15.78 -8.15 13.39
C ILE A 126 -15.40 -7.59 12.02
N ARG A 127 -15.38 -6.26 11.85
CA ARG A 127 -14.91 -5.61 10.60
C ARG A 127 -13.43 -5.85 10.35
N ILE A 128 -12.60 -5.71 11.38
CA ILE A 128 -11.16 -5.99 11.29
C ILE A 128 -10.93 -7.48 10.95
N LEU A 129 -11.63 -8.39 11.63
CA LEU A 129 -11.54 -9.83 11.34
C LEU A 129 -11.93 -10.16 9.91
N GLN A 130 -13.04 -9.58 9.41
CA GLN A 130 -13.45 -9.76 8.02
C GLN A 130 -12.40 -9.23 7.03
N ALA A 131 -11.81 -8.06 7.30
CA ALA A 131 -10.75 -7.50 6.47
C ALA A 131 -9.52 -8.41 6.45
N LEU A 132 -9.07 -8.91 7.61
CA LEU A 132 -7.99 -9.87 7.71
C LEU A 132 -8.30 -11.17 6.95
N GLY A 133 -9.52 -11.71 7.06
CA GLY A 133 -9.97 -12.85 6.27
C GLY A 133 -9.87 -12.60 4.76
N ALA A 134 -10.28 -11.43 4.29
CA ALA A 134 -10.17 -11.03 2.89
C ALA A 134 -8.72 -10.87 2.43
N TYR A 135 -7.86 -10.26 3.25
CA TYR A 135 -6.44 -10.12 2.95
C TYR A 135 -5.72 -11.46 2.95
N GLY A 136 -6.07 -12.36 3.86
CA GLY A 136 -5.55 -13.71 3.89
C GLY A 136 -5.97 -14.53 2.68
N TYR A 137 -7.26 -14.50 2.29
CA TYR A 137 -7.73 -15.17 1.09
C TYR A 137 -7.07 -14.64 -0.18
N ARG A 138 -7.05 -13.32 -0.37
CA ARG A 138 -6.46 -12.72 -1.58
C ARG A 138 -4.94 -12.83 -1.58
N GLY A 139 -4.31 -12.64 -0.43
CA GLY A 139 -2.87 -12.59 -0.25
C GLY A 139 -2.23 -13.97 -0.17
N PHE A 140 -2.56 -14.76 0.86
CA PHE A 140 -1.97 -16.09 1.07
C PHE A 140 -2.50 -17.11 0.05
N TYR A 141 -3.83 -17.19 -0.12
CA TYR A 141 -4.44 -18.22 -0.97
C TYR A 141 -4.37 -17.88 -2.47
N GLN A 142 -4.81 -16.69 -2.89
CA GLN A 142 -4.74 -16.26 -4.31
C GLN A 142 -3.37 -15.68 -4.72
N ARG A 143 -2.40 -15.60 -3.81
CA ARG A 143 -1.03 -15.10 -4.06
C ARG A 143 -0.95 -13.65 -4.59
N LYS A 144 -1.92 -12.80 -4.25
CA LYS A 144 -1.93 -11.38 -4.64
C LYS A 144 -1.20 -10.52 -3.61
N LYS A 145 0.10 -10.28 -3.83
CA LYS A 145 1.01 -9.59 -2.88
C LYS A 145 0.50 -8.25 -2.32
N HIS A 146 -0.15 -7.42 -3.14
CA HIS A 146 -0.64 -6.11 -2.70
C HIS A 146 -1.71 -6.18 -1.58
N PHE A 147 -2.40 -7.32 -1.41
CA PHE A 147 -3.30 -7.51 -0.26
C PHE A 147 -2.54 -7.79 1.05
N LEU A 148 -1.35 -8.40 0.97
CA LEU A 148 -0.52 -8.64 2.14
C LEU A 148 -0.04 -7.33 2.77
N GLN A 149 0.16 -6.30 1.95
CA GLN A 149 0.58 -4.97 2.39
C GLN A 149 -0.47 -4.29 3.29
N SER A 150 -1.76 -4.69 3.22
CA SER A 150 -2.82 -4.16 4.08
C SER A 150 -2.90 -4.85 5.46
N ILE A 151 -2.25 -6.01 5.64
CA ILE A 151 -2.32 -6.78 6.88
C ILE A 151 -1.79 -5.97 8.08
N PRO A 152 -0.61 -5.30 8.02
CA PRO A 152 -0.08 -4.61 9.20
C PRO A 152 -0.93 -3.41 9.65
N TYR A 153 -1.60 -2.71 8.72
CA TYR A 153 -2.53 -1.65 9.09
C TYR A 153 -3.74 -2.21 9.87
N ALA A 154 -4.27 -3.34 9.43
CA ALA A 154 -5.34 -4.03 10.15
C ALA A 154 -4.88 -4.57 11.51
N LEU A 155 -3.66 -5.11 11.61
CA LEU A 155 -3.09 -5.57 12.88
C LEU A 155 -2.82 -4.41 13.85
N LYS A 156 -2.42 -3.23 13.36
CA LYS A 156 -2.28 -2.03 14.20
C LYS A 156 -3.64 -1.55 14.73
N ASN A 157 -4.67 -1.52 13.88
CA ASN A 157 -6.04 -1.22 14.33
C ASN A 157 -6.52 -2.22 15.37
N LEU A 158 -6.21 -3.52 15.17
CA LEU A 158 -6.54 -4.59 16.10
C LEU A 158 -5.86 -4.40 17.46
N GLU A 159 -4.55 -4.14 17.46
CA GLU A 159 -3.78 -3.89 18.67
C GLU A 159 -4.36 -2.72 19.47
N MET A 160 -4.65 -1.60 18.80
CA MET A 160 -5.27 -0.43 19.43
C MET A 160 -6.64 -0.75 20.02
N LEU A 161 -7.48 -1.48 19.28
CA LEU A 161 -8.79 -1.90 19.75
C LEU A 161 -8.68 -2.74 21.03
N LEU A 162 -7.83 -3.77 21.03
CA LEU A 162 -7.66 -4.66 22.19
C LEU A 162 -7.10 -3.94 23.42
N GLN A 163 -6.24 -2.93 23.23
CA GLN A 163 -5.62 -2.20 24.35
C GLN A 163 -6.52 -1.13 24.96
N ARG A 164 -7.37 -0.48 24.16
CA ARG A 164 -8.08 0.75 24.57
C ARG A 164 -9.59 0.64 24.57
N HIS A 165 -10.12 -0.19 23.68
CA HIS A 165 -11.53 -0.21 23.31
C HIS A 165 -12.04 -1.65 23.15
N HIS A 166 -11.56 -2.56 24.00
CA HIS A 166 -11.98 -3.96 23.95
C HIS A 166 -13.49 -4.04 24.24
N PRO A 167 -14.28 -4.74 23.40
CA PRO A 167 -15.72 -4.86 23.64
C PRO A 167 -15.97 -5.59 24.96
N PRO A 168 -17.01 -5.23 25.75
CA PRO A 168 -17.23 -5.75 27.10
C PRO A 168 -17.77 -7.20 27.10
N VAL A 169 -17.01 -8.13 26.54
CA VAL A 169 -17.33 -9.55 26.36
C VAL A 169 -16.06 -10.38 26.53
N VAL A 170 -16.17 -11.55 27.16
CA VAL A 170 -15.02 -12.43 27.42
C VAL A 170 -14.78 -13.35 26.22
N LEU A 171 -13.62 -13.23 25.57
CA LEU A 171 -13.27 -13.95 24.34
C LEU A 171 -11.88 -14.60 24.48
N ASN A 172 -11.73 -15.59 25.37
CA ASN A 172 -10.43 -16.06 25.85
C ASN A 172 -9.45 -16.50 24.74
N GLU A 173 -9.86 -17.44 23.88
CA GLU A 173 -9.02 -17.99 22.81
C GLU A 173 -8.85 -16.98 21.68
N LEU A 174 -9.91 -16.24 21.35
CA LEU A 174 -9.86 -15.18 20.34
C LEU A 174 -8.91 -14.06 20.76
N ASP A 175 -9.00 -13.53 21.98
CA ASP A 175 -8.11 -12.48 22.49
C ASP A 175 -6.65 -12.94 22.49
N SER A 176 -6.39 -14.18 22.96
CA SER A 176 -5.07 -14.81 22.92
C SER A 176 -4.51 -14.88 21.50
N LEU A 177 -5.32 -15.34 20.53
CA LEU A 177 -4.94 -15.43 19.13
C LEU A 177 -4.65 -14.05 18.52
N LEU A 178 -5.51 -13.07 18.78
CA LEU A 178 -5.41 -11.73 18.22
C LEU A 178 -4.20 -10.96 18.78
N LEU A 179 -3.91 -11.11 20.08
CA LEU A 179 -2.69 -10.54 20.68
C LEU A 179 -1.42 -11.16 20.08
N LYS A 180 -1.38 -12.49 19.88
CA LYS A 180 -0.25 -13.16 19.21
C LYS A 180 -0.09 -12.68 17.76
N MET A 181 -1.19 -12.41 17.04
CA MET A 181 -1.15 -11.87 15.68
C MET A 181 -0.62 -10.45 15.63
N ALA A 182 -1.13 -9.57 16.50
CA ALA A 182 -0.71 -8.18 16.59
C ALA A 182 0.80 -8.06 16.89
N GLY A 183 1.32 -8.90 17.77
CA GLY A 183 2.75 -8.95 18.12
C GLY A 183 3.64 -9.74 17.15
N ASN A 184 3.13 -10.25 16.03
CA ASN A 184 3.91 -11.12 15.14
C ASN A 184 4.78 -10.33 14.15
N GLU A 185 6.10 -10.38 14.31
CA GLU A 185 7.06 -9.67 13.45
C GLU A 185 6.96 -10.05 11.96
N LYS A 186 6.68 -11.32 11.64
CA LYS A 186 6.56 -11.76 10.24
C LYS A 186 5.35 -11.15 9.58
N LEU A 187 4.21 -11.08 10.28
CA LEU A 187 3.02 -10.42 9.78
C LEU A 187 3.25 -8.92 9.66
N ALA A 188 3.88 -8.28 10.65
CA ALA A 188 4.23 -6.86 10.62
C ALA A 188 5.14 -6.49 9.43
N ALA A 189 6.05 -7.38 9.02
CA ALA A 189 6.96 -7.17 7.90
C ALA A 189 6.29 -7.24 6.50
N LEU A 190 5.02 -7.66 6.40
CA LEU A 190 4.31 -7.76 5.12
C LEU A 190 3.95 -6.41 4.48
N SER A 191 4.05 -5.29 5.22
CA SER A 191 3.64 -3.95 4.80
C SER A 191 4.68 -3.12 4.09
N LYS A 192 5.96 -3.54 4.01
CA LYS A 192 6.97 -2.66 3.41
C LYS A 192 6.55 -2.36 1.96
N PRO A 193 6.15 -1.12 1.65
CA PRO A 193 5.73 -0.79 0.30
C PRO A 193 6.92 -1.01 -0.62
N ASP A 194 6.66 -1.61 -1.78
CA ASP A 194 7.72 -1.81 -2.77
C ASP A 194 8.21 -0.43 -3.20
N LEU A 195 9.51 -0.17 -3.04
CA LEU A 195 10.13 1.05 -3.54
C LEU A 195 10.00 1.09 -5.06
N LYS A 196 9.24 2.07 -5.58
CA LYS A 196 9.18 2.32 -7.01
C LYS A 196 10.36 3.22 -7.42
N VAL A 197 11.28 2.69 -8.22
CA VAL A 197 12.37 3.47 -8.79
C VAL A 197 12.03 3.87 -10.22
N SER A 198 11.93 5.18 -10.49
CA SER A 198 11.73 5.74 -11.82
C SER A 198 13.08 6.08 -12.43
N ILE A 199 13.38 5.51 -13.59
CA ILE A 199 14.63 5.79 -14.32
C ILE A 199 14.30 6.48 -15.63
N GLN A 200 14.97 7.59 -15.91
CA GLN A 200 14.74 8.34 -17.14
C GLN A 200 16.01 8.87 -17.80
N SER A 201 15.95 9.05 -19.12
CA SER A 201 16.98 9.75 -19.88
C SER A 201 16.43 11.02 -20.53
N PHE A 202 17.18 12.11 -20.46
CA PHE A 202 16.75 13.42 -20.97
C PHE A 202 17.85 14.16 -21.73
N SER A 203 17.46 15.30 -22.32
CA SER A 203 18.34 16.26 -22.97
C SER A 203 18.47 17.52 -22.11
N PHE A 204 19.70 17.94 -21.79
CA PHE A 204 19.91 19.22 -21.11
C PHE A 204 19.39 20.43 -21.88
N LYS A 205 19.18 20.32 -23.20
CA LYS A 205 18.53 21.38 -24.00
C LYS A 205 17.06 21.59 -23.65
N GLU A 206 16.41 20.58 -23.09
CA GLU A 206 14.97 20.58 -22.76
C GLU A 206 14.74 20.78 -21.25
N GLY A 207 15.81 21.00 -20.48
CA GLY A 207 15.77 21.15 -19.04
C GLY A 207 15.89 19.83 -18.27
N ILE A 208 16.12 19.94 -16.96
CA ILE A 208 16.11 18.80 -16.04
C ILE A 208 14.64 18.43 -15.80
N PRO A 209 14.25 17.14 -15.85
CA PRO A 209 12.87 16.73 -15.61
C PRO A 209 12.41 17.12 -14.21
N ASN A 210 11.19 17.62 -14.08
CA ASN A 210 10.58 17.88 -12.78
C ASN A 210 10.39 16.57 -12.00
N ASP A 211 10.72 16.58 -10.72
CA ASP A 211 10.39 15.50 -9.80
C ASP A 211 9.05 15.78 -9.13
N SER A 212 8.05 14.96 -9.44
CA SER A 212 6.70 15.05 -8.85
C SER A 212 6.55 14.22 -7.57
N GLY A 213 7.64 13.63 -7.05
CA GLY A 213 7.63 12.88 -5.80
C GLY A 213 7.36 13.75 -4.56
N ALA A 214 6.69 13.17 -3.56
CA ALA A 214 6.25 13.85 -2.33
C ALA A 214 7.39 14.48 -1.50
N HIS A 215 8.64 14.04 -1.71
CA HIS A 215 9.82 14.52 -0.99
C HIS A 215 10.75 15.39 -1.83
N GLY A 216 10.41 15.67 -3.10
CA GLY A 216 11.17 16.53 -4.00
C GLY A 216 12.66 16.19 -4.06
N GLY A 217 13.08 15.34 -4.98
CA GLY A 217 14.50 15.05 -5.17
C GLY A 217 14.75 13.63 -5.66
N GLY A 218 15.61 13.55 -6.66
CA GLY A 218 16.18 12.32 -7.20
C GLY A 218 17.58 12.59 -7.73
N PHE A 219 18.27 11.54 -8.15
CA PHE A 219 19.59 11.71 -8.73
C PHE A 219 19.49 12.26 -10.15
N VAL A 220 20.33 13.24 -10.47
CA VAL A 220 20.55 13.71 -11.83
C VAL A 220 22.01 13.54 -12.18
N PHE A 221 22.30 12.64 -13.11
CA PHE A 221 23.65 12.30 -13.53
C PHE A 221 23.94 12.89 -14.92
N ASP A 222 24.96 13.75 -14.99
CA ASP A 222 25.40 14.34 -16.25
C ASP A 222 26.34 13.41 -17.01
N CYS A 223 25.87 12.93 -18.17
CA CYS A 223 26.60 12.01 -19.04
C CYS A 223 27.40 12.74 -20.14
N ARG A 224 27.45 14.08 -20.16
CA ARG A 224 28.10 14.84 -21.25
C ARG A 224 29.62 14.68 -21.31
N ALA A 225 30.25 14.29 -20.21
CA ALA A 225 31.68 13.98 -20.13
C ALA A 225 32.06 12.63 -20.79
N LEU A 226 31.09 11.75 -21.01
CA LEU A 226 31.36 10.42 -21.58
C LEU A 226 31.70 10.49 -23.09
N PRO A 227 32.44 9.49 -23.62
CA PRO A 227 32.72 9.35 -25.05
C PRO A 227 31.47 9.55 -25.90
N ASN A 228 31.57 10.35 -26.96
CA ASN A 228 30.40 10.88 -27.66
C ASN A 228 30.18 10.18 -29.02
N PRO A 229 29.26 9.21 -29.13
CA PRO A 229 29.01 8.50 -30.38
C PRO A 229 28.49 9.43 -31.47
N GLY A 230 27.70 10.45 -31.10
CA GLY A 230 27.09 11.39 -32.05
C GLY A 230 28.06 12.29 -32.83
N ARG A 231 29.37 12.21 -32.58
CA ARG A 231 30.41 12.84 -33.43
C ARG A 231 30.81 11.97 -34.61
N GLN A 232 30.41 10.70 -34.65
CA GLN A 232 30.72 9.79 -35.73
C GLN A 232 29.45 9.53 -36.54
N GLU A 233 29.56 9.67 -37.86
CA GLU A 233 28.40 9.59 -38.75
C GLU A 233 27.67 8.24 -38.63
N ALA A 234 28.42 7.16 -38.37
CA ALA A 234 27.89 5.81 -38.19
C ALA A 234 26.91 5.64 -37.01
N TYR A 235 26.97 6.50 -35.98
CA TYR A 235 26.12 6.39 -34.79
C TYR A 235 25.04 7.48 -34.71
N LYS A 236 25.02 8.41 -35.66
CA LYS A 236 24.25 9.67 -35.56
C LYS A 236 22.74 9.45 -35.51
N ILE A 237 22.23 8.49 -36.30
CA ILE A 237 20.81 8.08 -36.34
C ILE A 237 20.48 6.98 -35.33
N LEU A 238 21.49 6.40 -34.68
CA LEU A 238 21.30 5.36 -33.67
C LEU A 238 21.07 5.98 -32.30
N SER A 239 20.61 5.18 -31.35
CA SER A 239 20.33 5.55 -29.97
C SER A 239 21.12 4.68 -29.00
N GLY A 240 21.09 5.00 -27.71
CA GLY A 240 21.68 4.16 -26.66
C GLY A 240 20.97 2.82 -26.46
N ASN A 241 19.89 2.54 -27.21
CA ASN A 241 19.24 1.23 -27.27
C ASN A 241 19.83 0.33 -28.35
N ASP A 242 20.57 0.90 -29.31
CA ASP A 242 21.06 0.17 -30.46
C ASP A 242 22.42 -0.47 -30.18
N GLU A 243 22.55 -1.74 -30.54
CA GLU A 243 23.74 -2.56 -30.27
C GLU A 243 25.07 -1.88 -30.70
N PRO A 244 25.18 -1.21 -31.87
CA PRO A 244 26.43 -0.54 -32.23
C PRO A 244 26.84 0.58 -31.26
N VAL A 245 25.88 1.31 -30.69
CA VAL A 245 26.14 2.38 -29.72
C VAL A 245 26.47 1.79 -28.35
N ILE A 246 25.77 0.71 -27.96
CA ILE A 246 26.05 -0.05 -26.74
C ILE A 246 27.49 -0.56 -26.75
N GLN A 247 27.91 -1.21 -27.84
CA GLN A 247 29.27 -1.74 -28.01
C GLN A 247 30.31 -0.62 -28.02
N PHE A 248 30.03 0.48 -28.72
CA PHE A 248 30.93 1.63 -28.74
C PHE A 248 31.19 2.17 -27.32
N LEU A 249 30.15 2.33 -26.50
CA LEU A 249 30.29 2.84 -25.14
C LEU A 249 30.88 1.79 -24.19
N ALA A 250 30.52 0.52 -24.35
CA ALA A 250 31.05 -0.58 -23.52
C ALA A 250 32.54 -0.86 -23.75
N ALA A 251 33.07 -0.52 -24.93
CA ALA A 251 34.50 -0.65 -25.24
C ALA A 251 35.39 0.41 -24.56
N GLN A 252 34.80 1.42 -23.91
CA GLN A 252 35.51 2.53 -23.26
C GLN A 252 35.53 2.36 -21.74
N ALA A 253 36.59 2.84 -21.09
CA ALA A 253 36.75 2.69 -19.64
C ALA A 253 35.88 3.70 -18.84
N GLU A 254 35.62 4.87 -19.42
CA GLU A 254 34.96 5.98 -18.76
C GLU A 254 33.48 5.70 -18.42
N PRO A 255 32.65 5.14 -19.34
CA PRO A 255 31.27 4.79 -19.01
C PRO A 255 31.17 3.76 -17.88
N ALA A 256 32.07 2.76 -17.87
CA ALA A 256 32.09 1.74 -16.82
C ALA A 256 32.45 2.34 -15.45
N THR A 257 33.46 3.21 -15.41
CA THR A 257 33.88 3.90 -14.18
C THR A 257 32.77 4.82 -13.65
N PHE A 258 32.13 5.57 -14.53
CA PHE A 258 31.01 6.44 -14.19
C PHE A 258 29.81 5.65 -13.63
N LEU A 259 29.40 4.58 -14.33
CA LEU A 259 28.30 3.73 -13.89
C LEU A 259 28.57 3.04 -12.57
N SER A 260 29.82 2.63 -12.29
CA SER A 260 30.19 2.07 -10.99
C SER A 260 29.92 3.05 -9.84
N GLY A 261 30.26 4.34 -10.02
CA GLY A 261 29.96 5.37 -9.03
C GLY A 261 28.45 5.60 -8.86
N VAL A 262 27.72 5.61 -9.98
CA VAL A 262 26.26 5.70 -9.98
C VAL A 262 25.62 4.54 -9.20
N TYR A 263 26.07 3.31 -9.44
CA TYR A 263 25.52 2.11 -8.77
C TYR A 263 25.70 2.19 -7.27
N ILE A 264 26.88 2.61 -6.78
CA ILE A 264 27.14 2.76 -5.34
C ILE A 264 26.15 3.75 -4.71
N LEU A 265 26.00 4.93 -5.29
CA LEU A 265 25.12 5.98 -4.74
C LEU A 265 23.65 5.58 -4.78
N VAL A 266 23.20 4.99 -5.89
CA VAL A 266 21.80 4.57 -6.05
C VAL A 266 21.49 3.36 -5.16
N ASP A 267 22.40 2.40 -5.03
CA ASP A 267 22.21 1.23 -4.16
C ASP A 267 22.04 1.64 -2.70
N GLN A 268 22.90 2.53 -2.20
CA GLN A 268 22.78 3.07 -0.84
C GLN A 268 21.43 3.76 -0.61
N ALA A 269 20.94 4.53 -1.59
CA ALA A 269 19.64 5.17 -1.51
C ALA A 269 18.51 4.14 -1.53
N VAL A 270 18.55 3.16 -2.43
CA VAL A 270 17.54 2.09 -2.54
C VAL A 270 17.41 1.32 -1.23
N GLU A 271 18.53 0.86 -0.66
CA GLU A 271 18.56 0.11 0.59
C GLU A 271 18.00 0.94 1.76
N ASN A 272 18.42 2.21 1.86
CA ASN A 272 17.93 3.13 2.90
C ASN A 272 16.43 3.41 2.74
N TYR A 273 15.98 3.65 1.50
CA TYR A 273 14.58 3.97 1.20
C TYR A 273 13.65 2.80 1.54
N MET A 274 14.03 1.58 1.14
CA MET A 274 13.31 0.36 1.53
C MET A 274 13.28 0.16 3.05
N SER A 275 14.37 0.48 3.75
CA SER A 275 14.42 0.33 5.22
C SER A 275 13.49 1.30 5.95
N ARG A 276 13.34 2.53 5.42
CA ARG A 276 12.52 3.61 6.00
C ARG A 276 11.09 3.66 5.46
N GLY A 277 10.73 2.76 4.55
CA GLY A 277 9.38 2.68 3.97
C GLY A 277 9.05 3.79 2.97
N PHE A 278 10.06 4.39 2.33
CA PHE A 278 9.82 5.32 1.21
C PHE A 278 9.30 4.57 -0.01
N THR A 279 8.40 5.20 -0.75
CA THR A 279 7.64 4.58 -1.83
C THR A 279 8.15 4.92 -3.23
N SER A 280 8.98 5.96 -3.36
CA SER A 280 9.48 6.43 -4.67
C SER A 280 10.92 6.94 -4.63
N LEU A 281 11.69 6.63 -5.68
CA LEU A 281 13.01 7.20 -5.97
C LEU A 281 13.10 7.55 -7.46
N SER A 282 13.59 8.74 -7.81
CA SER A 282 13.82 9.15 -9.19
C SER A 282 15.32 9.18 -9.53
N VAL A 283 15.69 8.66 -10.70
CA VAL A 283 17.06 8.71 -11.24
C VAL A 283 17.03 9.13 -12.70
N SER A 284 17.72 10.21 -13.02
CA SER A 284 17.70 10.84 -14.34
C SER A 284 19.10 10.95 -14.92
N PHE A 285 19.27 10.55 -16.17
CA PHE A 285 20.53 10.69 -16.92
C PHE A 285 20.39 11.74 -18.00
N GLY A 286 21.27 12.74 -17.99
CA GLY A 286 21.24 13.85 -18.95
C GLY A 286 22.39 13.77 -19.94
N CYS A 287 22.12 13.97 -21.24
CA CYS A 287 23.17 14.30 -22.21
C CYS A 287 22.72 15.46 -23.10
N THR A 288 23.53 15.89 -24.07
CA THR A 288 23.21 17.08 -24.88
C THR A 288 21.98 16.91 -25.77
N GLY A 289 21.72 15.70 -26.29
CA GLY A 289 20.59 15.43 -27.19
C GLY A 289 19.59 14.40 -26.67
N GLY A 290 19.89 13.74 -25.54
CA GLY A 290 19.03 12.71 -24.97
C GLY A 290 18.86 11.43 -25.81
N GLN A 291 19.81 11.13 -26.71
CA GLN A 291 19.71 10.02 -27.68
C GLN A 291 20.69 8.86 -27.41
N HIS A 292 21.95 9.14 -27.07
CA HIS A 292 22.99 8.11 -26.95
C HIS A 292 23.36 7.81 -25.49
N ARG A 293 24.21 8.67 -24.90
CA ARG A 293 24.89 8.42 -23.62
C ARG A 293 23.92 8.29 -22.45
N SER A 294 22.95 9.19 -22.36
CA SER A 294 21.96 9.14 -21.27
C SER A 294 21.01 7.95 -21.38
N VAL A 295 20.64 7.56 -22.60
CA VAL A 295 19.81 6.38 -22.88
C VAL A 295 20.56 5.11 -22.44
N TYR A 296 21.82 4.96 -22.88
CA TYR A 296 22.68 3.86 -22.47
C TYR A 296 22.81 3.76 -20.95
N CYS A 297 23.12 4.86 -20.26
CA CYS A 297 23.29 4.83 -18.80
C CYS A 297 21.99 4.50 -18.05
N ALA A 298 20.84 5.01 -18.52
CA ALA A 298 19.53 4.68 -17.95
C ALA A 298 19.22 3.17 -18.05
N ASN A 299 19.50 2.56 -19.20
CA ASN A 299 19.33 1.12 -19.40
C ASN A 299 20.25 0.30 -18.51
N GLN A 300 21.51 0.72 -18.38
CA GLN A 300 22.49 0.04 -17.55
C GLN A 300 22.13 0.07 -16.07
N LEU A 301 21.55 1.17 -15.56
CA LEU A 301 21.02 1.22 -14.19
C LEU A 301 19.79 0.33 -14.02
N SER A 302 18.84 0.35 -14.97
CA SER A 302 17.67 -0.54 -14.91
C SER A 302 18.08 -2.01 -14.83
N ASN A 303 19.03 -2.44 -15.69
CA ASN A 303 19.55 -3.80 -15.69
C ASN A 303 20.23 -4.17 -14.37
N HIS A 304 21.00 -3.24 -13.77
CA HIS A 304 21.63 -3.43 -12.46
C HIS A 304 20.58 -3.65 -11.36
N LEU A 305 19.60 -2.75 -11.24
CA LEU A 305 18.58 -2.83 -10.21
C LEU A 305 17.67 -4.05 -10.38
N LYS A 306 17.36 -4.44 -11.63
CA LYS A 306 16.64 -5.68 -11.94
C LYS A 306 17.40 -6.91 -11.46
N LYS A 307 18.71 -6.98 -11.67
CA LYS A 307 19.54 -8.11 -11.23
C LYS A 307 19.72 -8.15 -9.71
N LYS A 308 19.98 -7.01 -9.07
CA LYS A 308 20.30 -6.94 -7.63
C LYS A 308 19.06 -7.02 -6.73
N TYR A 309 17.98 -6.35 -7.10
CA TYR A 309 16.78 -6.20 -6.24
C TYR A 309 15.51 -6.82 -6.81
N ASN A 310 15.58 -7.45 -7.99
CA ASN A 310 14.40 -7.95 -8.72
C ASN A 310 13.35 -6.86 -9.00
N LEU A 311 13.79 -5.60 -9.11
CA LEU A 311 12.94 -4.47 -9.50
C LEU A 311 12.83 -4.43 -11.02
N ILE A 312 11.64 -4.72 -11.55
CA ILE A 312 11.37 -4.60 -12.99
C ILE A 312 11.06 -3.14 -13.28
N ILE A 313 12.00 -2.44 -13.91
CA ILE A 313 11.91 -1.02 -14.22
C ILE A 313 12.18 -0.83 -15.70
N GLU A 314 11.18 -0.37 -16.46
CA GLU A 314 11.41 0.09 -17.83
C GLU A 314 11.83 1.56 -17.82
N PRO A 315 13.04 1.90 -18.32
CA PRO A 315 13.47 3.29 -18.41
C PRO A 315 12.56 4.09 -19.34
N THR A 316 12.26 5.33 -18.94
CA THR A 316 11.54 6.28 -19.80
C THR A 316 12.53 7.18 -20.54
N HIS A 317 12.49 7.18 -21.87
CA HIS A 317 13.37 8.02 -22.69
C HIS A 317 12.60 9.25 -23.19
N LEU A 318 12.76 10.39 -22.52
CA LEU A 318 11.96 11.59 -22.77
C LEU A 318 12.11 12.15 -24.19
N MET A 319 13.27 11.93 -24.81
CA MET A 319 13.59 12.46 -26.14
C MET A 319 13.29 11.49 -27.28
N LYS A 320 12.69 10.32 -27.01
CA LYS A 320 12.51 9.24 -27.99
C LYS A 320 11.86 9.70 -29.29
N GLU A 321 10.83 10.53 -29.19
CA GLU A 321 10.11 11.07 -30.36
C GLU A 321 10.90 12.14 -31.14
N LYS A 322 11.94 12.72 -30.51
CA LYS A 322 12.81 13.76 -31.08
C LYS A 322 14.17 13.22 -31.55
N TRP A 323 14.40 11.90 -31.47
CA TRP A 323 15.66 11.31 -31.95
C TRP A 323 15.83 11.49 -33.45
N VAL A 324 17.06 11.75 -33.86
CA VAL A 324 17.43 11.80 -35.27
C VAL A 324 17.22 10.40 -35.86
N LYS A 325 16.48 10.31 -36.96
CA LYS A 325 16.15 9.06 -37.67
C LYS A 325 16.88 8.98 -39.00
#